data_AF-A0A517LKB9-F1
#
_entry.id   AF-A0A517LKB9-F1
#
_cell.length_a   1.000
_cell.length_b   1.000
_cell.length_c   1.000
_cell.angle_alpha   90.00
_cell.angle_beta   90.00
_cell.angle_gamma   90.00
#
_symmetry.space_group_name_H-M   'P 1'
#
loop_
_entity.id
_entity.type
_entity.pdbx_description
1 polymer ?
#
loop_
_entity_poly.entity_id
_entity_poly.type
_entity_poly.pdbx_seq_one_letter_code
_entity_poly.pdbx_strand_id
1 'polypeptide(L)'
;MSLRSMMLFEKEKKFYDLLAENPHSNLAKRIPTNSQAHGSLMREIILEYFNPLLRVWSEHSEKTHFVWIQQLLSALERLEELGYTHGDLKTDNVGIDRHHNLRLFDFGSVIHCQEAGFREQVMEDYFKLTTCIHFLASGIDPFANVRSYAEVKQITNDLKRGEGVVHSSASMFEEIIQAGWTGQTASDFSQLRQSIASEIGSSDWNQEDVGPEVDTAPYDVSTLEKQLSWLDKQEYCAAWEEMGYEVPHENWG
;
A
#
# COMPACT_ATOMS: atom_id res chain seq x y z
N MET A 1 0.80 22.38 10.68
CA MET A 1 1.15 20.94 10.82
C MET A 1 0.87 20.52 12.27
N SER A 2 0.04 19.50 12.49
CA SER A 2 -0.29 19.07 13.86
C SER A 2 0.85 18.28 14.52
N LEU A 3 0.89 18.22 15.86
CA LEU A 3 1.85 17.38 16.60
C LEU A 3 1.76 15.91 16.17
N ARG A 4 0.54 15.43 15.90
CA ARG A 4 0.28 14.07 15.41
C ARG A 4 0.89 13.84 14.03
N SER A 5 0.70 14.78 13.09
CA SER A 5 1.29 14.70 11.75
C SER A 5 2.82 14.67 11.80
N MET A 6 3.42 15.44 12.70
CA MET A 6 4.87 15.43 12.90
C MET A 6 5.36 14.08 13.48
N MET A 7 4.62 13.49 14.41
CA MET A 7 4.95 12.16 14.95
C MET A 7 4.86 11.06 13.90
N LEU A 8 3.82 11.06 13.06
CA LEU A 8 3.66 10.10 11.97
C LEU A 8 4.80 10.24 10.94
N PHE A 9 5.14 11.48 10.58
CA PHE A 9 6.26 11.75 9.67
C PHE A 9 7.61 11.24 10.22
N GLU A 10 7.91 11.49 11.49
CA GLU A 10 9.14 10.99 12.11
C GLU A 10 9.13 9.46 12.26
N LYS A 11 7.95 8.85 12.45
CA LYS A 11 7.78 7.39 12.45
C LYS A 11 8.08 6.82 11.07
N GLU A 12 7.47 7.38 10.04
CA GLU A 12 7.68 6.99 8.64
C GLU A 12 9.15 7.10 8.23
N LYS A 13 9.79 8.23 8.55
CA LYS A 13 11.20 8.47 8.24
C LYS A 13 12.10 7.42 8.88
N LYS A 14 11.91 7.13 10.17
CA LYS A 14 12.67 6.07 10.87
C LYS A 14 12.46 4.70 10.24
N PHE A 15 11.24 4.43 9.77
CA PHE A 15 10.95 3.19 9.09
C PHE A 15 11.67 3.08 7.75
N TYR A 16 11.71 4.17 6.95
CA TYR A 16 12.54 4.17 5.74
C TYR A 16 14.04 4.03 6.01
N ASP A 17 14.55 4.58 7.12
CA ASP A 17 15.93 4.37 7.53
C ASP A 17 16.19 2.88 7.85
N LEU A 18 15.24 2.19 8.50
CA LEU A 18 15.29 0.73 8.71
C LEU A 18 15.26 -0.04 7.37
N LEU A 19 14.39 0.36 6.43
CA LEU A 19 14.31 -0.26 5.10
C LEU A 19 15.57 -0.06 4.26
N ALA A 20 16.32 1.01 4.49
CA ALA A 20 17.61 1.22 3.82
C ALA A 20 18.65 0.18 4.25
N GLU A 21 18.62 -0.26 5.51
CA GLU A 21 19.46 -1.35 6.03
C GLU A 21 18.92 -2.74 5.66
N ASN A 22 17.62 -2.83 5.35
CA ASN A 22 16.88 -4.06 5.13
C ASN A 22 16.05 -4.02 3.84
N PRO A 23 16.69 -3.81 2.67
CA PRO A 23 15.96 -3.53 1.42
C PRO A 23 15.12 -4.73 0.95
N HIS A 24 13.98 -4.42 0.33
CA HIS A 24 13.10 -5.42 -0.30
C HIS A 24 12.60 -4.91 -1.66
N SER A 25 12.39 -5.82 -2.61
CA SER A 25 12.01 -5.50 -4.00
C SER A 25 10.58 -4.98 -4.14
N ASN A 26 9.70 -5.22 -3.16
CA ASN A 26 8.31 -4.75 -3.20
C ASN A 26 7.95 -3.71 -2.13
N LEU A 27 8.94 -3.20 -1.40
CA LEU A 27 8.80 -2.04 -0.52
C LEU A 27 9.44 -0.83 -1.19
N ALA A 28 8.82 0.33 -1.07
CA ALA A 28 9.37 1.57 -1.61
C ALA A 28 10.68 1.93 -0.90
N LYS A 29 11.61 2.47 -1.68
CA LYS A 29 12.92 2.91 -1.19
C LYS A 29 12.96 4.42 -1.13
N ARG A 30 13.54 4.93 -0.06
CA ARG A 30 13.85 6.35 0.09
C ARG A 30 15.13 6.67 -0.68
N ILE A 31 15.09 7.71 -1.50
CA ILE A 31 16.26 8.24 -2.19
C ILE A 31 17.14 8.98 -1.17
N PRO A 32 18.44 8.63 -1.04
CA PRO A 32 19.35 9.32 -0.16
C PRO A 32 19.51 10.79 -0.58
N THR A 33 19.34 11.71 0.36
CA THR A 33 19.59 13.14 0.12
C THR A 33 20.92 13.55 0.75
N ASN A 34 21.81 14.13 -0.04
CA ASN A 34 23.05 14.71 0.48
C ASN A 34 22.72 15.94 1.35
N SER A 35 22.72 15.72 2.65
CA SER A 35 22.28 16.69 3.67
C SER A 35 23.15 17.95 3.76
N GLN A 36 24.26 18.02 3.00
CA GLN A 36 25.19 19.14 3.00
C GLN A 36 24.89 20.21 1.93
N ALA A 37 24.04 19.94 0.93
CA ALA A 37 23.86 20.87 -0.20
C ALA A 37 22.92 22.05 0.10
N HIS A 38 22.03 21.93 1.08
CA HIS A 38 21.08 22.99 1.41
C HIS A 38 20.96 23.10 2.93
N GLY A 39 21.39 24.24 3.49
CA GLY A 39 21.39 24.55 4.93
C GLY A 39 20.00 24.69 5.58
N SER A 40 19.02 23.93 5.09
CA SER A 40 17.69 23.79 5.67
C SER A 40 17.51 22.34 6.09
N LEU A 41 17.00 22.13 7.31
CA LEU A 41 16.51 20.85 7.80
C LEU A 41 15.47 20.28 6.82
N MET A 42 15.90 19.57 5.77
CA MET A 42 14.99 18.92 4.83
C MET A 42 14.29 17.78 5.57
N ARG A 43 13.08 18.08 6.04
CA ARG A 43 12.07 17.13 6.50
C ARG A 43 11.35 16.56 5.28
N GLU A 44 12.10 15.99 4.35
CA GLU A 44 11.54 15.45 3.12
C GLU A 44 11.85 13.94 3.05
N ILE A 45 10.82 13.16 2.76
CA ILE A 45 10.93 11.78 2.31
C ILE A 45 10.80 11.86 0.79
N ILE A 46 11.87 11.50 0.09
CA ILE A 46 11.88 11.42 -1.37
C ILE A 46 11.86 9.95 -1.72
N LEU A 47 10.86 9.54 -2.49
CA LEU A 47 10.73 8.17 -2.99
C LEU A 47 11.04 8.14 -4.49
N GLU A 48 11.36 6.95 -4.98
CA GLU A 48 11.31 6.67 -6.41
C GLU A 48 9.89 6.96 -6.96
N TYR A 49 9.80 7.35 -8.23
CA TYR A 49 8.50 7.55 -8.86
C TYR A 49 7.85 6.19 -9.17
N PHE A 50 6.59 6.05 -8.78
CA PHE A 50 5.75 4.90 -9.12
C PHE A 50 4.44 5.40 -9.75
N ASN A 51 3.91 4.67 -10.72
CA ASN A 51 2.57 4.92 -11.21
C ASN A 51 1.55 4.39 -10.18
N PRO A 52 0.53 5.17 -9.76
CA PRO A 52 -0.51 4.68 -8.89
C PRO A 52 -1.19 3.43 -9.49
N LEU A 53 -1.41 2.39 -8.67
CA LEU A 53 -1.99 1.13 -9.13
C LEU A 53 -3.30 1.34 -9.91
N LEU A 54 -4.20 2.18 -9.39
CA LEU A 54 -5.50 2.49 -9.99
C LEU A 54 -5.39 3.02 -11.42
N ARG A 55 -4.30 3.71 -11.75
CA ARG A 55 -4.08 4.31 -13.08
C ARG A 55 -3.68 3.27 -14.12
N VAL A 56 -2.86 2.31 -13.72
CA VAL A 56 -2.23 1.35 -14.65
C VAL A 56 -2.88 -0.03 -14.62
N TRP A 57 -3.78 -0.30 -13.67
CA TRP A 57 -4.39 -1.63 -13.49
C TRP A 57 -5.05 -2.13 -14.79
N SER A 58 -5.86 -1.31 -15.45
CA SER A 58 -6.59 -1.68 -16.68
C SER A 58 -5.70 -1.87 -17.91
N GLU A 59 -4.45 -1.41 -17.85
CA GLU A 59 -3.48 -1.53 -18.95
C GLU A 59 -2.74 -2.88 -18.94
N HIS A 60 -2.91 -3.68 -17.88
CA HIS A 60 -2.16 -4.91 -17.65
C HIS A 60 -3.07 -6.15 -17.64
N SER A 61 -2.45 -7.30 -17.91
CA SER A 61 -3.15 -8.59 -17.98
C SER A 61 -3.42 -9.19 -16.60
N GLU A 62 -4.37 -10.13 -16.54
CA GLU A 62 -4.66 -10.94 -15.35
C GLU A 62 -3.41 -11.65 -14.80
N LYS A 63 -2.53 -12.15 -15.69
CA LYS A 63 -1.20 -12.68 -15.32
C LYS A 63 -0.40 -11.66 -14.50
N THR A 64 -0.37 -10.41 -14.94
CA THR A 64 0.38 -9.35 -14.27
C THR A 64 -0.24 -9.01 -12.93
N HIS A 65 -1.56 -8.93 -12.86
CA HIS A 65 -2.28 -8.71 -11.61
C HIS A 65 -2.00 -9.81 -10.58
N PHE A 66 -1.91 -11.06 -11.04
CA PHE A 66 -1.51 -12.18 -10.20
C PHE A 66 -0.08 -12.02 -9.65
N VAL A 67 0.87 -11.63 -10.49
CA VAL A 67 2.25 -11.31 -10.04
C VAL A 67 2.23 -10.20 -9.01
N TRP A 68 1.40 -9.17 -9.18
CA TRP A 68 1.26 -8.10 -8.19
C TRP A 68 0.68 -8.59 -6.86
N ILE A 69 -0.30 -9.52 -6.87
CA ILE A 69 -0.78 -10.16 -5.64
C ILE A 69 0.37 -10.86 -4.90
N GLN A 70 1.20 -11.62 -5.60
CA GLN A 70 2.38 -12.27 -5.02
C GLN A 70 3.40 -11.28 -4.47
N GLN A 71 3.64 -10.18 -5.19
CA GLN A 71 4.55 -9.12 -4.77
C GLN A 71 4.04 -8.35 -3.54
N LEU A 72 2.73 -8.10 -3.46
CA LEU A 72 2.12 -7.49 -2.28
C LEU A 72 2.27 -8.41 -1.06
N LEU A 73 2.03 -9.71 -1.22
CA LEU A 73 2.24 -10.70 -0.16
C LEU A 73 3.71 -10.77 0.27
N SER A 74 4.65 -10.73 -0.68
CA SER A 74 6.09 -10.67 -0.38
C SER A 74 6.45 -9.42 0.42
N ALA A 75 5.85 -8.27 0.10
CA ALA A 75 6.05 -7.04 0.86
C ALA A 75 5.55 -7.17 2.31
N LEU A 76 4.36 -7.74 2.52
CA LEU A 76 3.78 -7.92 3.85
C LEU A 76 4.48 -8.99 4.68
N GLU A 77 4.90 -10.10 4.07
CA GLU A 77 5.78 -11.09 4.70
C GLU A 77 7.07 -10.43 5.18
N ARG A 78 7.65 -9.51 4.39
CA ARG A 78 8.84 -8.77 4.82
C ARG A 78 8.56 -7.84 6.01
N LEU A 79 7.40 -7.17 6.05
CA LEU A 79 7.02 -6.37 7.22
C LEU A 79 6.86 -7.25 8.47
N GLU A 80 6.22 -8.42 8.32
CA GLU A 80 6.05 -9.42 9.37
C GLU A 80 7.39 -9.90 9.94
N GLU A 81 8.36 -10.24 9.08
CA GLU A 81 9.72 -10.63 9.49
C GLU A 81 10.43 -9.53 10.29
N LEU A 82 10.22 -8.26 9.92
CA LEU A 82 10.76 -7.10 10.64
C LEU A 82 9.97 -6.79 11.93
N GLY A 83 8.86 -7.49 12.18
CA GLY A 83 8.00 -7.29 13.34
C GLY A 83 7.06 -6.09 13.20
N TYR A 84 6.65 -5.72 11.99
CA TYR A 84 5.78 -4.57 11.72
C TYR A 84 4.49 -4.97 10.99
N THR A 85 3.41 -4.24 11.27
CA THR A 85 2.26 -4.10 10.37
C THR A 85 2.41 -2.84 9.52
N HIS A 86 1.68 -2.75 8.40
CA HIS A 86 1.60 -1.53 7.59
C HIS A 86 0.77 -0.44 8.27
N GLY A 87 -0.41 -0.79 8.80
CA GLY A 87 -1.26 0.14 9.56
C GLY A 87 -2.20 1.02 8.74
N ASP A 88 -1.98 1.12 7.43
CA ASP A 88 -2.83 1.85 6.47
C ASP A 88 -2.78 1.19 5.08
N LEU A 89 -2.97 -0.13 5.05
CA LEU A 89 -2.93 -0.87 3.79
C LEU A 89 -4.16 -0.54 2.93
N LYS A 90 -3.93 -0.09 1.70
CA LYS A 90 -4.96 0.23 0.70
C LYS A 90 -4.35 0.32 -0.69
N THR A 91 -5.16 0.27 -1.73
CA THR A 91 -4.72 0.34 -3.14
C THR A 91 -4.04 1.67 -3.49
N ASP A 92 -4.38 2.77 -2.81
CA ASP A 92 -3.70 4.07 -2.99
C ASP A 92 -2.23 4.04 -2.55
N ASN A 93 -1.90 3.16 -1.61
CA ASN A 93 -0.55 2.99 -1.04
C ASN A 93 0.26 1.95 -1.82
N VAL A 94 -0.21 1.59 -3.03
CA VAL A 94 0.41 0.63 -3.93
C VAL A 94 0.73 1.31 -5.26
N GLY A 95 2.00 1.27 -5.66
CA GLY A 95 2.51 1.85 -6.90
C GLY A 95 3.18 0.80 -7.77
N ILE A 96 3.26 1.06 -9.07
CA ILE A 96 3.96 0.24 -10.06
C ILE A 96 5.18 0.99 -10.57
N ASP A 97 6.35 0.40 -10.39
CA ASP A 97 7.61 0.99 -10.84
C ASP A 97 7.82 0.88 -12.37
N ARG A 98 8.92 1.46 -12.86
CA ARG A 98 9.29 1.43 -14.29
C ARG A 98 9.52 0.02 -14.87
N HIS A 99 9.64 -0.99 -14.02
CA HIS A 99 9.85 -2.38 -14.38
C HIS A 99 8.56 -3.22 -14.24
N HIS A 100 7.40 -2.56 -14.07
CA HIS A 100 6.10 -3.19 -13.86
C HIS A 100 6.01 -4.01 -12.56
N ASN A 101 6.85 -3.70 -11.57
CA ASN A 101 6.79 -4.33 -10.26
C ASN A 101 6.01 -3.47 -9.27
N LEU A 102 5.26 -4.15 -8.41
CA LEU A 102 4.52 -3.55 -7.31
C LEU A 102 5.47 -3.06 -6.21
N ARG A 103 5.19 -1.85 -5.71
CA ARG A 103 5.85 -1.17 -4.59
C ARG A 103 4.80 -0.72 -3.58
N LEU A 104 4.89 -1.21 -2.35
CA LEU A 104 4.11 -0.74 -1.20
C LEU A 104 4.83 0.45 -0.56
N PHE A 105 4.09 1.51 -0.24
CA PHE A 105 4.61 2.76 0.34
C PHE A 105 3.63 3.37 1.36
N ASP A 106 4.00 4.52 1.92
CA ASP A 106 3.28 5.24 2.99
C ASP A 106 3.27 4.47 4.32
N PHE A 107 4.43 4.49 4.99
CA PHE A 107 4.66 3.79 6.24
C PHE A 107 4.41 4.67 7.48
N GLY A 108 3.61 5.74 7.36
CA GLY A 108 3.31 6.65 8.47
C GLY A 108 2.57 5.97 9.63
N SER A 109 1.85 4.89 9.34
CA SER A 109 0.96 4.20 10.27
C SER A 109 1.49 2.85 10.78
N VAL A 110 2.73 2.47 10.44
CA VAL A 110 3.29 1.16 10.82
C VAL A 110 3.21 0.94 12.33
N ILE A 111 3.01 -0.30 12.79
CA ILE A 111 2.99 -0.63 14.23
C ILE A 111 3.97 -1.79 14.46
N HIS A 112 4.91 -1.62 15.39
CA HIS A 112 5.84 -2.67 15.77
C HIS A 112 5.18 -3.69 16.72
N CYS A 113 5.64 -4.95 16.71
CA CYS A 113 5.10 -6.06 17.50
C CYS A 113 5.12 -5.85 19.03
N GLN A 114 5.92 -4.90 19.49
CA GLN A 114 6.02 -4.50 20.91
C GLN A 114 5.09 -3.33 21.27
N GLU A 115 4.46 -2.67 20.30
CA GLU A 115 3.51 -1.58 20.52
C GLU A 115 2.12 -2.12 20.86
N ALA A 116 1.35 -1.37 21.66
CA ALA A 116 -0.03 -1.71 21.96
C ALA A 116 -0.90 -1.59 20.70
N GLY A 117 -1.87 -2.50 20.53
CA GLY A 117 -2.74 -2.51 19.36
C GLY A 117 -2.19 -3.31 18.16
N PHE A 118 -0.98 -3.90 18.26
CA PHE A 118 -0.38 -4.65 17.16
C PHE A 118 -1.26 -5.80 16.68
N ARG A 119 -1.85 -6.59 17.59
CA ARG A 119 -2.68 -7.74 17.21
C ARG A 119 -3.95 -7.31 16.48
N GLU A 120 -4.59 -6.25 16.95
CA GLU A 120 -5.75 -5.65 16.31
C GLU A 120 -5.39 -5.11 14.93
N GLN A 121 -4.21 -4.51 14.80
CA GLN A 121 -3.71 -4.00 13.53
C GLN A 121 -3.36 -5.12 12.53
N VAL A 122 -2.84 -6.26 12.98
CA VAL A 122 -2.65 -7.43 12.12
C VAL A 122 -3.98 -7.85 11.51
N MET A 123 -5.05 -7.94 12.31
CA MET A 123 -6.38 -8.30 11.80
C MET A 123 -6.92 -7.28 10.80
N GLU A 124 -6.71 -5.99 11.05
CA GLU A 124 -7.13 -4.92 10.15
C GLU A 124 -6.31 -4.93 8.85
N ASP A 125 -5.00 -5.11 8.91
CA ASP A 125 -4.15 -5.25 7.72
C ASP A 125 -4.53 -6.50 6.91
N TYR A 126 -4.92 -7.60 7.56
CA TYR A 126 -5.47 -8.78 6.89
C TYR A 126 -6.76 -8.48 6.12
N PHE A 127 -7.71 -7.78 6.75
CA PHE A 127 -8.95 -7.33 6.11
C PHE A 127 -8.67 -6.41 4.91
N LYS A 128 -7.71 -5.51 5.06
CA LYS A 128 -7.29 -4.58 3.99
C LYS A 128 -6.54 -5.29 2.86
N LEU A 129 -5.71 -6.27 3.18
CA LEU A 129 -5.00 -7.10 2.22
C LEU A 129 -6.00 -7.83 1.33
N THR A 130 -7.01 -8.50 1.91
CA THR A 130 -7.99 -9.22 1.09
C THR A 130 -8.84 -8.29 0.24
N THR A 131 -9.11 -7.07 0.72
CA THR A 131 -9.72 -6.01 -0.10
C THR A 131 -8.81 -5.61 -1.27
N CYS A 132 -7.50 -5.48 -1.05
CA CYS A 132 -6.52 -5.22 -2.12
C CYS A 132 -6.42 -6.39 -3.11
N ILE A 133 -6.47 -7.64 -2.64
CA ILE A 133 -6.48 -8.84 -3.50
C ILE A 133 -7.73 -8.87 -4.36
N HIS A 134 -8.91 -8.57 -3.79
CA HIS A 134 -10.16 -8.47 -4.54
C HIS A 134 -10.06 -7.41 -5.65
N PHE A 135 -9.52 -6.23 -5.35
CA PHE A 135 -9.26 -5.21 -6.38
C PHE A 135 -8.25 -5.67 -7.42
N LEU A 136 -7.10 -6.20 -7.00
CA LEU A 136 -6.06 -6.64 -7.94
C LEU A 136 -6.60 -7.70 -8.91
N ALA A 137 -7.41 -8.65 -8.43
CA ALA A 137 -7.96 -9.72 -9.25
C ALA A 137 -9.17 -9.31 -10.11
N SER A 138 -9.90 -8.24 -9.76
CA SER A 138 -11.17 -7.91 -10.43
C SER A 138 -11.33 -6.48 -10.93
N GLY A 139 -10.48 -5.57 -10.46
CA GLY A 139 -10.60 -4.12 -10.67
C GLY A 139 -11.74 -3.47 -9.88
N ILE A 140 -12.41 -4.24 -9.00
CA ILE A 140 -13.52 -3.75 -8.19
C ILE A 140 -13.00 -3.42 -6.80
N ASP A 141 -13.15 -2.17 -6.39
CA ASP A 141 -12.97 -1.76 -5.00
C ASP A 141 -14.36 -1.67 -4.33
N PRO A 142 -14.63 -2.46 -3.27
CA PRO A 142 -15.88 -2.37 -2.49
C PRO A 142 -16.21 -0.96 -2.01
N PHE A 143 -15.22 -0.08 -1.90
CA PHE A 143 -15.36 1.29 -1.39
C PHE A 143 -15.37 2.38 -2.48
N ALA A 144 -15.26 2.03 -3.77
CA ALA A 144 -15.06 2.99 -4.86
C ALA A 144 -16.12 4.11 -4.96
N ASN A 145 -17.37 3.82 -4.60
CA ASN A 145 -18.50 4.75 -4.74
C ASN A 145 -18.97 5.36 -3.42
N VAL A 146 -18.17 5.25 -2.36
CA VAL A 146 -18.56 5.71 -1.03
C VAL A 146 -18.38 7.22 -0.91
N ARG A 147 -19.42 7.89 -0.39
CA ARG A 147 -19.47 9.35 -0.25
C ARG A 147 -19.53 9.81 1.20
N SER A 148 -19.69 8.88 2.14
CA SER A 148 -19.76 9.22 3.57
C SER A 148 -19.09 8.18 4.46
N TYR A 149 -18.67 8.63 5.64
CA TYR A 149 -18.15 7.75 6.68
C TYR A 149 -19.17 6.68 7.14
N ALA A 150 -20.46 7.03 7.14
CA ALA A 150 -21.53 6.11 7.50
C ALA A 150 -21.63 4.94 6.51
N GLU A 151 -21.50 5.23 5.21
CA GLU A 151 -21.45 4.22 4.15
C GLU A 151 -20.19 3.33 4.25
N VAL A 152 -19.01 3.92 4.51
CA VAL A 152 -17.78 3.14 4.76
C VAL A 152 -18.02 2.14 5.89
N LYS A 153 -18.59 2.60 7.00
CA LYS A 153 -18.88 1.77 8.16
C LYS A 153 -19.90 0.68 7.86
N GLN A 154 -20.93 1.00 7.08
CA GLN A 154 -21.94 0.03 6.67
C GLN A 154 -21.33 -1.08 5.82
N ILE A 155 -20.61 -0.72 4.75
CA ILE A 155 -19.94 -1.69 3.87
C ILE A 155 -18.96 -2.54 4.68
N THR A 156 -18.15 -1.92 5.54
CA THR A 156 -17.21 -2.65 6.41
C THR A 156 -17.93 -3.69 7.27
N ASN A 157 -19.08 -3.35 7.86
CA ASN A 157 -19.88 -4.28 8.66
C ASN A 157 -20.47 -5.41 7.82
N ASP A 158 -20.88 -5.12 6.59
CA ASP A 158 -21.44 -6.12 5.67
C ASP A 158 -20.36 -7.13 5.28
N LEU A 159 -19.17 -6.64 4.90
CA LEU A 159 -17.99 -7.49 4.64
C LEU A 159 -17.64 -8.35 5.87
N LYS A 160 -17.58 -7.76 7.08
CA LYS A 160 -17.28 -8.48 8.32
C LYS A 160 -18.34 -9.52 8.72
N ARG A 161 -19.57 -9.40 8.21
CA ARG A 161 -20.64 -10.40 8.39
C ARG A 161 -20.63 -11.50 7.34
N GLY A 162 -19.73 -11.44 6.35
CA GLY A 162 -19.71 -12.37 5.22
C GLY A 162 -20.78 -12.06 4.18
N GLU A 163 -21.34 -10.85 4.20
CA GLU A 163 -22.32 -10.36 3.21
C GLU A 163 -21.63 -9.70 2.01
N GLY A 164 -20.28 -9.69 1.99
CA GLY A 164 -19.48 -9.18 0.89
C GLY A 164 -19.56 -10.06 -0.35
N VAL A 165 -19.72 -9.43 -1.52
CA VAL A 165 -19.76 -10.14 -2.81
C VAL A 165 -18.38 -10.15 -3.44
N VAL A 166 -17.81 -11.34 -3.61
CA VAL A 166 -16.58 -11.54 -4.40
C VAL A 166 -16.97 -11.53 -5.87
N HIS A 167 -16.28 -10.72 -6.68
CA HIS A 167 -16.55 -10.66 -8.12
C HIS A 167 -16.09 -11.96 -8.80
N SER A 168 -16.74 -12.39 -9.87
CA SER A 168 -16.41 -13.66 -10.55
C SER A 168 -14.96 -13.73 -11.05
N SER A 169 -14.38 -12.59 -11.46
CA SER A 169 -12.95 -12.49 -11.81
C SER A 169 -12.00 -12.76 -10.64
N ALA A 170 -12.45 -12.57 -9.40
CA ALA A 170 -11.69 -12.85 -8.18
C ALA A 170 -12.08 -14.19 -7.54
N SER A 171 -12.87 -15.03 -8.21
CA SER A 171 -13.39 -16.30 -7.68
C SER A 171 -12.28 -17.27 -7.23
N MET A 172 -11.11 -17.22 -7.88
CA MET A 172 -9.92 -17.97 -7.46
C MET A 172 -9.52 -17.67 -6.00
N PHE A 173 -9.76 -16.45 -5.52
CA PHE A 173 -9.41 -16.01 -4.17
C PHE A 173 -10.62 -15.93 -3.23
N GLU A 174 -11.78 -16.47 -3.61
CA GLU A 174 -13.03 -16.26 -2.88
C GLU A 174 -12.95 -16.71 -1.42
N GLU A 175 -12.42 -17.91 -1.17
CA GLU A 175 -12.25 -18.43 0.19
C GLU A 175 -11.34 -17.53 1.03
N ILE A 176 -10.21 -17.11 0.46
CA ILE A 176 -9.23 -16.22 1.11
C ILE A 176 -9.85 -14.86 1.40
N ILE A 177 -10.55 -14.27 0.42
CA ILE A 177 -11.15 -12.94 0.53
C ILE A 177 -12.22 -12.95 1.62
N GLN A 178 -13.12 -13.93 1.59
CA GLN A 178 -14.18 -14.07 2.60
C GLN A 178 -13.61 -14.32 3.99
N ALA A 179 -12.58 -15.15 4.11
CA ALA A 179 -11.96 -15.45 5.40
C ALA A 179 -11.24 -14.23 6.00
N GLY A 180 -10.58 -13.41 5.18
CA GLY A 180 -9.99 -12.14 5.63
C GLY A 180 -11.01 -11.06 5.96
N TRP A 181 -12.10 -10.94 5.18
CA TRP A 181 -13.17 -10.00 5.47
C TRP A 181 -13.90 -10.32 6.78
N THR A 182 -14.17 -11.60 7.03
CA THR A 182 -14.86 -12.05 8.25
C THR A 182 -13.95 -12.22 9.46
N GLY A 183 -12.63 -12.10 9.28
CA GLY A 183 -11.63 -12.30 10.33
C GLY A 183 -11.52 -13.76 10.80
N GLN A 184 -11.95 -14.73 9.99
CA GLN A 184 -11.90 -16.17 10.30
C GLN A 184 -10.48 -16.75 10.16
N THR A 185 -9.62 -16.14 9.35
CA THR A 185 -8.21 -16.52 9.21
C THR A 185 -7.31 -15.30 9.24
N ALA A 186 -6.68 -15.03 10.37
CA ALA A 186 -5.37 -14.39 10.36
C ALA A 186 -4.34 -15.50 10.55
N SER A 187 -3.89 -16.06 9.44
CA SER A 187 -2.64 -16.82 9.42
C SER A 187 -1.46 -15.83 9.47
N ASP A 188 -0.23 -16.31 9.40
CA ASP A 188 0.91 -15.44 9.10
C ASP A 188 0.89 -15.05 7.61
N PHE A 189 1.43 -13.88 7.23
CA PHE A 189 1.41 -13.43 5.83
C PHE A 189 2.23 -14.38 4.95
N SER A 190 3.32 -14.89 5.50
CA SER A 190 4.13 -15.99 4.94
C SER A 190 3.31 -17.24 4.62
N GLN A 191 2.42 -17.68 5.52
CA GLN A 191 1.56 -18.84 5.29
C GLN A 191 0.54 -18.57 4.18
N LEU A 192 -0.06 -17.37 4.15
CA LEU A 192 -1.01 -16.99 3.09
C LEU A 192 -0.35 -17.01 1.71
N ARG A 193 0.87 -16.47 1.61
CA ARG A 193 1.66 -16.51 0.37
C ARG A 193 1.91 -17.93 -0.11
N GLN A 194 2.29 -18.83 0.81
CA GLN A 194 2.52 -20.25 0.50
C GLN A 194 1.24 -20.95 0.02
N SER A 195 0.10 -20.70 0.67
CA SER A 195 -1.19 -21.26 0.26
C SER A 195 -1.53 -20.86 -1.17
N ILE A 196 -1.46 -19.56 -1.50
CA ILE A 196 -1.76 -19.06 -2.86
C ILE A 196 -0.77 -19.62 -3.89
N ALA A 197 0.52 -19.71 -3.55
CA ALA A 197 1.52 -20.29 -4.44
C ALA A 197 1.28 -21.79 -4.69
N SER A 198 0.76 -22.53 -3.70
CA SER A 198 0.50 -23.96 -3.78
C SER A 198 -0.74 -24.31 -4.60
N GLU A 199 -1.79 -23.48 -4.55
CA GLU A 199 -3.04 -23.68 -5.30
C GLU A 199 -2.85 -23.56 -6.82
N ILE A 200 -1.82 -22.84 -7.24
CA ILE A 200 -1.67 -22.41 -8.63
C ILE A 200 -0.63 -23.24 -9.40
N GLY A 201 0.09 -24.12 -8.71
CA GLY A 201 1.19 -24.89 -9.31
C GLY A 201 2.33 -23.98 -9.71
N SER A 202 3.52 -24.18 -9.15
CA SER A 202 4.69 -23.32 -9.38
C SER A 202 5.16 -23.20 -10.85
N SER A 203 4.48 -23.80 -11.83
CA SER A 203 4.87 -23.79 -13.24
C SER A 203 4.22 -22.70 -14.12
N ASP A 204 3.04 -22.18 -13.77
CA ASP A 204 2.29 -21.33 -14.74
C ASP A 204 2.70 -19.85 -14.73
N TRP A 205 3.24 -19.36 -13.61
CA TRP A 205 3.54 -17.94 -13.43
C TRP A 205 4.92 -17.65 -12.85
N ASN A 206 5.84 -18.64 -12.88
CA ASN A 206 7.25 -18.39 -12.63
C ASN A 206 7.80 -17.48 -13.74
N GLN A 207 7.77 -16.18 -13.51
CA GLN A 207 8.86 -15.35 -13.94
C GLN A 207 9.75 -15.08 -12.74
N GLU A 208 11.00 -15.45 -12.96
CA GLU A 208 12.15 -15.32 -12.09
C GLU A 208 12.09 -14.04 -11.27
N ASP A 209 12.52 -14.17 -10.03
CA ASP A 209 12.99 -13.10 -9.16
C ASP A 209 14.13 -12.36 -9.89
N VAL A 210 13.80 -11.58 -10.91
CA VAL A 210 14.70 -10.61 -11.52
C VAL A 210 14.65 -9.43 -10.58
N GLY A 211 15.31 -9.61 -9.43
CA GLY A 211 15.67 -8.50 -8.57
C GLY A 211 16.32 -7.44 -9.46
N PRO A 212 15.80 -6.20 -9.49
CA PRO A 212 16.51 -5.18 -10.22
C PRO A 212 17.89 -5.06 -9.56
N GLU A 213 18.93 -4.97 -10.38
CA GLU A 213 20.20 -4.40 -9.95
C GLU A 213 19.88 -3.19 -9.10
N VAL A 214 20.33 -3.21 -7.84
CA VAL A 214 20.24 -2.04 -6.99
C VAL A 214 21.03 -0.96 -7.72
N ASP A 215 20.32 -0.03 -8.35
CA ASP A 215 20.89 1.13 -8.99
C ASP A 215 21.48 1.96 -7.85
N THR A 216 22.75 1.68 -7.52
CA THR A 216 23.50 2.29 -6.42
C THR A 216 24.06 3.64 -6.82
N ALA A 217 23.79 4.10 -8.05
CA ALA A 217 24.13 5.43 -8.49
C ALA A 217 23.33 6.45 -7.65
N PRO A 218 23.99 7.42 -6.98
CA PRO A 218 23.28 8.46 -6.27
C PRO A 218 22.41 9.22 -7.25
N TYR A 219 21.08 9.17 -7.04
CA TYR A 219 20.14 10.00 -7.79
C TYR A 219 20.58 11.46 -7.71
N ASP A 220 20.78 12.08 -8.88
CA ASP A 220 21.01 13.51 -8.94
C ASP A 220 19.71 14.25 -8.63
N VAL A 221 19.53 14.56 -7.35
CA VAL A 221 18.38 15.28 -6.79
C VAL A 221 18.16 16.63 -7.49
N SER A 222 19.17 17.19 -8.17
CA SER A 222 19.05 18.43 -8.94
C SER A 222 18.20 18.32 -10.21
N THR A 223 17.95 17.08 -10.67
CA THR A 223 17.11 16.78 -11.85
C THR A 223 15.68 16.35 -11.49
N LEU A 224 15.34 16.24 -10.21
CA LEU A 224 14.00 15.91 -9.78
C LEU A 224 13.04 17.07 -10.06
N GLU A 225 12.13 16.88 -11.02
CA GLU A 225 11.01 17.79 -11.22
C GLU A 225 10.00 17.60 -10.07
N LYS A 226 9.81 18.65 -9.26
CA LYS A 226 8.72 18.66 -8.28
C LYS A 226 7.39 18.72 -9.03
N GLN A 227 6.62 17.64 -9.00
CA GLN A 227 5.24 17.67 -9.47
C GLN A 227 4.38 18.39 -8.41
N LEU A 228 4.26 19.71 -8.54
CA LEU A 228 3.58 20.59 -7.58
C LEU A 228 2.04 20.58 -7.70
N SER A 229 1.46 19.87 -8.67
CA SER A 229 0.01 19.84 -8.91
C SER A 229 -0.82 19.30 -7.74
N TRP A 230 -0.20 18.64 -6.77
CA TRP A 230 -0.86 18.09 -5.58
C TRP A 230 -0.73 19.00 -4.35
N LEU A 231 0.05 20.08 -4.43
CA LEU A 231 0.40 20.96 -3.32
C LEU A 231 -0.44 22.24 -3.25
N ASP A 232 -1.22 22.54 -4.29
CA ASP A 232 -2.17 23.65 -4.19
C ASP A 232 -3.41 23.18 -3.44
N LYS A 233 -3.57 23.74 -2.23
CA LYS A 233 -4.76 23.55 -1.40
C LYS A 233 -6.03 23.82 -2.20
N GLN A 234 -6.02 24.83 -3.09
CA GLN A 234 -7.19 25.17 -3.89
C GLN A 234 -7.48 24.09 -4.95
N GLU A 235 -6.47 23.56 -5.62
CA GLU A 235 -6.65 22.44 -6.57
C GLU A 235 -7.07 21.14 -5.88
N TYR A 236 -6.52 20.84 -4.70
CA TYR A 236 -6.93 19.68 -3.89
C TYR A 236 -8.39 19.81 -3.42
N CYS A 237 -8.77 20.96 -2.87
CA CYS A 237 -10.15 21.25 -2.48
C CYS A 237 -11.09 21.19 -3.70
N ALA A 238 -10.70 21.81 -4.82
CA ALA A 238 -11.49 21.80 -6.05
C ALA A 238 -11.68 20.39 -6.64
N ALA A 239 -10.63 19.56 -6.64
CA ALA A 239 -10.71 18.18 -7.09
C ALA A 239 -11.64 17.33 -6.21
N TRP A 240 -11.61 17.54 -4.89
CA TRP A 240 -12.50 16.87 -3.95
C TRP A 240 -13.96 17.34 -4.08
N GLU A 241 -14.17 18.64 -4.28
CA GLU A 241 -15.50 19.22 -4.56
C GLU A 241 -16.07 18.73 -5.90
N GLU A 242 -15.23 18.61 -6.94
CA GLU A 242 -15.61 18.08 -8.26
C GLU A 242 -16.03 16.60 -8.18
N MET A 243 -15.40 15.83 -7.29
CA MET A 243 -15.78 14.46 -6.98
C MET A 243 -16.98 14.33 -6.01
N GLY A 244 -17.51 15.46 -5.52
CA GLY A 244 -18.72 15.52 -4.70
C GLY A 244 -18.50 15.25 -3.20
N TYR A 245 -17.26 15.35 -2.72
CA TYR A 245 -16.93 15.25 -1.29
C TYR A 245 -17.05 16.60 -0.59
N GLU A 246 -17.55 16.63 0.65
CA GLU A 246 -17.51 17.83 1.50
C GLU A 246 -16.08 18.08 1.98
N VAL A 247 -15.53 19.24 1.67
CA VAL A 247 -14.18 19.62 2.11
C VAL A 247 -14.28 20.44 3.40
N PRO A 248 -13.62 20.02 4.51
CA PRO A 248 -13.66 20.78 5.76
C PRO A 248 -12.95 22.11 5.57
N HIS A 249 -13.71 23.22 5.55
CA HIS A 249 -13.14 24.56 5.37
C HIS A 249 -12.38 25.08 6.59
N GLU A 250 -12.43 24.39 7.74
CA GLU A 250 -11.86 24.88 8.99
C GLU A 250 -11.04 23.80 9.71
N ASN A 251 -9.82 24.16 10.14
CA ASN A 251 -8.87 23.42 10.99
C ASN A 251 -7.60 22.83 10.34
N TRP A 252 -6.94 23.59 9.46
CA TRP A 252 -5.51 23.35 9.18
C TRP A 252 -4.70 24.65 9.37
N GLY A 253 -4.48 25.02 10.64
CA GLY A 253 -3.49 26.00 11.09
C GLY A 253 -2.29 25.29 11.72
#